data_AF-H8XPA1-F1
#
_entry.id   AF-H8XPA1-F1
#
_cell.length_a   1.000
_cell.length_b   1.000
_cell.length_c   1.000
_cell.angle_alpha   90.00
_cell.angle_beta   90.00
_cell.angle_gamma   90.00
#
_symmetry.space_group_name_H-M   'P 1'
#
loop_
_entity.id
_entity.type
_entity.pdbx_description
1 polymer ?
#
loop_
_entity_poly.entity_id
_entity_poly.type
_entity_poly.pdbx_seq_one_letter_code
_entity_poly.pdbx_strand_id
1 'polypeptide(L)'
;MNNKIIAKSERSLTNRIIIFLGIILFSFFIFLLNNNFQPKNNYEENLKLLGFFVLVSVIFYCFYYLVNQKQIYVYENYFEIKKLFQTQKYNYSEIITQFSEHFDGKYNSWTEYYLILKNGKKITLIDTEYSNFHSFYSKIEKRVRVSEELNAKLSEPKFFIYSIICGIVGILIFYFSSFFYDFKKIENNDFVYFTNKLKNEITLVKGRKGKNHFVIQLTDFSNYEFKISGRNYDGIFDNDEFLKTFKSGDIITIGLNKDDYDKKISKKKELNLLDKYLNFSVIQIKQIMNKQNKPLINLEEVNRLHLQNNYIGIGLFSFFGLFFFYLTYGNYKAYTKTLNQTTNKIHT
;
A
#
# COMPACT_ATOMS: atom_id res chain seq x y z
N MET A 1 -45.95 -7.65 -18.66
CA MET A 1 -45.57 -8.44 -17.46
C MET A 1 -44.68 -7.58 -16.58
N ASN A 2 -45.11 -7.24 -15.36
CA ASN A 2 -44.28 -6.50 -14.41
C ASN A 2 -43.20 -7.46 -13.87
N ASN A 3 -41.93 -7.22 -14.21
CA ASN A 3 -40.80 -7.94 -13.64
C ASN A 3 -40.58 -7.46 -12.20
N LYS A 4 -41.39 -7.97 -11.26
CA LYS A 4 -41.26 -7.66 -9.84
C LYS A 4 -40.00 -8.32 -9.29
N ILE A 5 -39.19 -7.54 -8.58
CA ILE A 5 -38.03 -8.05 -7.84
C ILE A 5 -38.56 -8.89 -6.66
N ILE A 6 -38.11 -10.14 -6.55
CA ILE A 6 -38.53 -11.08 -5.51
C ILE A 6 -37.53 -11.12 -4.36
N ALA A 7 -36.25 -10.89 -4.65
CA ALA A 7 -35.21 -10.74 -3.65
C ALA A 7 -34.09 -9.82 -4.15
N LYS A 8 -33.38 -9.21 -3.22
CA LYS A 8 -32.26 -8.31 -3.47
C LYS A 8 -31.15 -8.61 -2.48
N SER A 9 -29.92 -8.69 -2.96
CA SER A 9 -28.76 -8.85 -2.08
C SER A 9 -28.41 -7.55 -1.38
N GLU A 10 -28.02 -7.65 -0.12
CA GLU A 10 -27.43 -6.58 0.68
C GLU A 10 -25.95 -6.87 0.88
N ARG A 11 -25.10 -5.91 0.51
CA ARG A 11 -23.64 -6.09 0.60
C ARG A 11 -23.20 -5.98 2.07
N SER A 12 -22.28 -6.84 2.48
CA SER A 12 -21.67 -6.81 3.81
C SER A 12 -20.94 -5.48 4.05
N LEU A 13 -21.38 -4.74 5.07
CA LEU A 13 -20.71 -3.51 5.52
C LEU A 13 -19.31 -3.81 6.06
N THR A 14 -19.18 -4.92 6.80
CA THR A 14 -17.92 -5.37 7.40
C THR A 14 -16.84 -5.57 6.34
N ASN A 15 -17.14 -6.28 5.24
CA ASN A 15 -16.16 -6.50 4.16
C ASN A 15 -15.71 -5.19 3.51
N ARG A 16 -16.63 -4.24 3.33
CA ARG A 16 -16.30 -2.91 2.78
C ARG A 16 -15.35 -2.14 3.69
N ILE A 17 -15.62 -2.16 5.00
CA ILE A 17 -14.78 -1.50 5.99
C ILE A 17 -13.38 -2.12 6.00
N ILE A 18 -13.27 -3.46 6.02
CA ILE A 18 -11.99 -4.17 6.02
C ILE A 18 -11.14 -3.77 4.80
N ILE A 19 -11.73 -3.71 3.61
CA ILE A 19 -11.00 -3.38 2.38
C ILE A 19 -10.59 -1.91 2.35
N PHE A 20 -11.43 -1.02 2.86
CA PHE A 20 -11.09 0.39 3.00
C PHE A 20 -9.94 0.60 3.99
N LEU A 21 -9.96 -0.10 5.14
CA LEU A 21 -8.84 -0.12 6.08
C LEU A 21 -7.56 -0.66 5.43
N GLY A 22 -7.67 -1.68 4.57
CA GLY A 22 -6.56 -2.18 3.76
C GLY A 22 -5.93 -1.08 2.90
N ILE A 23 -6.73 -0.30 2.17
CA ILE A 23 -6.23 0.82 1.34
C ILE A 23 -5.47 1.85 2.19
N ILE A 24 -6.03 2.22 3.35
CA ILE A 24 -5.38 3.16 4.28
C ILE A 24 -4.04 2.61 4.75
N LEU A 25 -4.01 1.35 5.17
CA LEU A 25 -2.83 0.68 5.68
C LEU A 25 -1.71 0.59 4.62
N PHE A 26 -2.01 0.12 3.41
CA PHE A 26 -1.01 0.01 2.35
C PHE A 26 -0.52 1.38 1.88
N SER A 27 -1.39 2.40 1.89
CA SER A 27 -0.99 3.78 1.64
C SER A 27 -0.03 4.29 2.72
N PHE A 28 -0.26 3.90 3.97
CA PHE A 28 0.63 4.22 5.08
C PHE A 28 1.99 3.51 4.95
N PHE A 29 2.05 2.26 4.47
CA PHE A 29 3.33 1.60 4.16
C PHE A 29 4.11 2.28 3.05
N ILE A 30 3.44 2.73 1.99
CA ILE A 30 4.09 3.53 0.94
C ILE A 30 4.70 4.80 1.54
N PHE A 31 3.96 5.48 2.41
CA PHE A 31 4.44 6.67 3.11
C PHE A 31 5.67 6.36 3.99
N LEU A 32 5.64 5.27 4.77
CA LEU A 32 6.78 4.86 5.60
C LEU A 32 8.00 4.49 4.77
N LEU A 33 7.81 3.70 3.70
CA LEU A 33 8.88 3.30 2.78
C LEU A 33 9.53 4.53 2.15
N ASN A 34 8.74 5.50 1.67
CA ASN A 34 9.29 6.67 1.00
C ASN A 34 10.08 7.60 1.94
N ASN A 35 9.63 7.77 3.18
CA ASN A 35 10.25 8.71 4.12
C ASN A 35 11.48 8.16 4.86
N ASN A 36 11.55 6.85 5.08
CA ASN A 36 12.60 6.25 5.88
C ASN A 36 13.64 5.51 5.04
N PHE A 37 13.30 5.07 3.83
CA PHE A 37 14.23 4.38 2.96
C PHE A 37 15.09 5.38 2.17
N GLN A 38 16.39 5.45 2.51
CA GLN A 38 17.42 6.17 1.76
C GLN A 38 18.34 5.15 1.07
N PRO A 39 18.18 4.91 -0.25
CA PRO A 39 19.03 3.97 -0.96
C PRO A 39 20.48 4.45 -0.97
N LYS A 40 21.42 3.57 -0.65
CA LYS A 40 22.86 3.84 -0.68
C LYS A 40 23.46 3.61 -2.07
N ASN A 41 22.80 2.80 -2.88
CA ASN A 41 23.24 2.40 -4.22
C ASN A 41 22.04 2.19 -5.15
N ASN A 42 22.32 2.05 -6.45
CA ASN A 42 21.29 1.87 -7.47
C ASN A 42 20.47 0.56 -7.29
N TYR A 43 21.06 -0.47 -6.68
CA TYR A 43 20.37 -1.74 -6.42
C TYR A 43 19.27 -1.56 -5.36
N GLU A 44 19.60 -0.91 -4.25
CA GLU A 44 18.65 -0.53 -3.21
C GLU A 44 17.55 0.40 -3.74
N GLU A 45 17.89 1.32 -4.64
CA GLU A 45 16.91 2.19 -5.29
C GLU A 45 15.91 1.41 -6.14
N ASN A 46 16.39 0.46 -6.95
CA ASN A 46 15.52 -0.41 -7.75
C ASN A 46 14.59 -1.27 -6.87
N LEU A 47 15.08 -1.73 -5.72
CA LEU A 47 14.27 -2.52 -4.79
C LEU A 47 13.21 -1.70 -4.08
N LYS A 48 13.51 -0.45 -3.71
CA LYS A 48 12.48 0.49 -3.22
C LYS A 48 11.35 0.63 -4.21
N LEU A 49 11.71 0.80 -5.48
CA LEU A 49 10.78 1.01 -6.58
C LEU A 49 9.92 -0.24 -6.83
N LEU A 50 10.52 -1.44 -6.77
CA LEU A 50 9.79 -2.70 -6.81
C LEU A 50 8.78 -2.79 -5.65
N GLY A 51 9.20 -2.48 -4.42
CA GLY A 51 8.33 -2.47 -3.24
C GLY A 51 7.17 -1.49 -3.37
N PHE A 52 7.45 -0.29 -3.88
CA PHE A 52 6.43 0.69 -4.20
C PHE A 52 5.40 0.14 -5.19
N PHE A 53 5.84 -0.47 -6.30
CA PHE A 53 4.92 -1.06 -7.28
C PHE A 53 4.06 -2.19 -6.71
N VAL A 54 4.63 -3.06 -5.87
CA VAL A 54 3.88 -4.13 -5.20
C VAL A 54 2.79 -3.55 -4.30
N LEU A 55 3.13 -2.59 -3.44
CA LEU A 55 2.17 -1.96 -2.53
C LEU A 55 1.06 -1.22 -3.28
N VAL A 56 1.41 -0.48 -4.34
CA VAL A 56 0.46 0.21 -5.20
C VAL A 56 -0.48 -0.77 -5.92
N SER A 57 0.04 -1.91 -6.37
CA SER A 57 -0.77 -2.95 -7.01
C SER A 57 -1.80 -3.55 -6.06
N VAL A 58 -1.46 -3.73 -4.78
CA VAL A 58 -2.41 -4.17 -3.75
C VAL A 58 -3.51 -3.14 -3.54
N ILE A 59 -3.16 -1.84 -3.48
CA ILE A 59 -4.16 -0.76 -3.38
C ILE A 59 -5.10 -0.77 -4.59
N PHE A 60 -4.57 -0.89 -5.80
CA PHE A 60 -5.39 -0.99 -7.01
C PHE A 60 -6.29 -2.22 -7.00
N TYR A 61 -5.82 -3.36 -6.50
CA TYR A 61 -6.64 -4.55 -6.33
C TYR A 61 -7.80 -4.31 -5.34
N CYS A 62 -7.55 -3.62 -4.22
CA CYS A 62 -8.62 -3.24 -3.28
C CYS A 62 -9.65 -2.31 -3.92
N PHE A 63 -9.22 -1.31 -4.69
CA PHE A 63 -10.14 -0.44 -5.45
C PHE A 63 -10.93 -1.23 -6.49
N TYR A 64 -10.25 -2.09 -7.25
CA TYR A 64 -10.89 -2.98 -8.21
C TYR A 64 -11.97 -3.83 -7.55
N TYR A 65 -11.70 -4.40 -6.37
CA TYR A 65 -12.67 -5.17 -5.62
C TYR A 65 -13.88 -4.32 -5.21
N LEU A 66 -13.67 -3.13 -4.64
CA LEU A 66 -14.76 -2.24 -4.22
C LEU A 66 -15.68 -1.84 -5.39
N VAL A 67 -15.10 -1.52 -6.54
CA VAL A 67 -15.81 -1.17 -7.78
C VAL A 67 -16.57 -2.36 -8.36
N ASN A 68 -16.00 -3.57 -8.26
CA ASN A 68 -16.57 -4.80 -8.79
C ASN A 68 -17.47 -5.58 -7.82
N GLN A 69 -17.73 -5.03 -6.63
CA GLN A 69 -18.68 -5.65 -5.71
C GLN A 69 -20.03 -5.86 -6.40
N LYS A 70 -20.49 -7.10 -6.35
CA LYS A 70 -21.72 -7.53 -7.00
C LYS A 70 -22.91 -7.12 -6.16
N GLN A 71 -24.00 -6.76 -6.82
CA GLN A 71 -25.32 -6.64 -6.22
C GLN A 71 -26.28 -7.45 -7.07
N ILE A 72 -27.05 -8.31 -6.43
CA ILE A 72 -27.86 -9.31 -7.09
C ILE A 72 -29.33 -8.93 -6.93
N TYR A 73 -30.03 -8.92 -8.05
CA TYR A 73 -31.48 -8.70 -8.11
C TYR A 73 -32.11 -9.95 -8.69
N VAL A 74 -33.04 -10.55 -7.97
CA VAL A 74 -33.66 -11.82 -8.31
C VAL A 74 -35.08 -11.57 -8.82
N TYR A 75 -35.38 -12.07 -10.01
CA TYR A 75 -36.69 -12.03 -10.66
C TYR A 75 -37.19 -13.46 -10.89
N GLU A 76 -38.41 -13.63 -11.43
CA GLU A 76 -39.00 -14.97 -11.58
C GLU A 76 -38.22 -15.88 -12.53
N ASN A 77 -37.78 -15.32 -13.67
CA ASN A 77 -37.19 -16.09 -14.78
C ASN A 77 -35.67 -15.86 -14.93
N TYR A 78 -35.12 -14.89 -14.22
CA TYR A 78 -33.72 -14.50 -14.34
C TYR A 78 -33.24 -13.80 -13.07
N PHE A 79 -31.93 -13.61 -12.97
CA PHE A 79 -31.34 -12.67 -12.01
C PHE A 79 -30.36 -11.72 -12.71
N GLU A 80 -30.15 -10.56 -12.10
CA GLU A 80 -29.19 -9.56 -12.57
C GLU A 80 -28.06 -9.43 -11.56
N ILE A 81 -26.83 -9.36 -12.07
CA ILE A 81 -25.66 -8.93 -11.32
C ILE A 81 -25.34 -7.50 -11.76
N LYS A 82 -25.52 -6.56 -10.83
CA LYS A 82 -25.13 -5.15 -10.97
C LYS A 82 -23.81 -4.89 -10.25
N LYS A 83 -22.84 -4.40 -11.00
CA LYS A 83 -21.59 -3.78 -10.53
C LYS A 83 -21.68 -2.27 -10.76
N LEU A 84 -20.66 -1.52 -10.34
CA LEU A 84 -20.67 -0.06 -10.49
C LEU A 84 -20.87 0.40 -11.95
N PHE A 85 -20.21 -0.25 -12.92
CA PHE A 85 -20.22 0.14 -14.34
C PHE A 85 -20.86 -0.89 -15.27
N GLN A 86 -21.40 -1.99 -14.72
CA GLN A 86 -21.86 -3.09 -15.55
C GLN A 86 -23.09 -3.76 -14.93
N THR A 87 -24.10 -4.00 -15.74
CA THR A 87 -25.23 -4.87 -15.40
C THR A 87 -25.23 -6.06 -16.34
N GLN A 88 -25.30 -7.27 -15.79
CA GLN A 88 -25.42 -8.51 -16.56
C GLN A 88 -26.66 -9.26 -16.09
N LYS A 89 -27.48 -9.68 -17.05
CA LYS A 89 -28.66 -10.51 -16.83
C LYS A 89 -28.33 -11.96 -17.14
N TYR A 90 -28.82 -12.87 -16.31
CA TYR A 90 -28.61 -14.31 -16.44
C TYR A 90 -29.95 -15.02 -16.31
N ASN A 91 -30.39 -15.69 -17.38
CA ASN A 91 -31.61 -16.49 -17.34
C ASN A 91 -31.32 -17.83 -16.65
N TYR A 92 -32.26 -18.35 -15.85
CA TYR A 92 -32.03 -19.62 -15.15
C TYR A 92 -31.79 -20.79 -16.12
N SER A 93 -32.40 -20.73 -17.31
CA SER A 93 -32.21 -21.70 -18.40
C SER A 93 -30.78 -21.75 -18.96
N GLU A 94 -29.93 -20.76 -18.66
CA GLU A 94 -28.53 -20.71 -19.08
C GLU A 94 -27.60 -21.40 -18.07
N ILE A 95 -28.07 -21.74 -16.88
CA ILE A 95 -27.26 -22.41 -15.86
C ILE A 95 -27.36 -23.93 -16.05
N ILE A 96 -26.22 -24.59 -16.24
CA ILE A 96 -26.10 -26.05 -16.35
C ILE A 96 -26.20 -26.68 -14.96
N THR A 97 -25.41 -26.18 -14.01
CA THR A 97 -25.31 -26.74 -12.65
C THR A 97 -24.93 -25.66 -11.65
N GLN A 98 -25.13 -25.98 -10.38
CA GLN A 98 -24.59 -25.25 -9.26
C GLN A 98 -23.87 -26.19 -8.27
N PHE A 99 -22.88 -25.66 -7.57
CA PHE A 99 -22.26 -26.30 -6.42
C PHE A 99 -21.71 -25.27 -5.45
N SER A 100 -21.42 -25.71 -4.23
CA SER A 100 -20.79 -24.91 -3.20
C SER A 100 -19.54 -25.59 -2.66
N GLU A 101 -18.51 -24.82 -2.39
CA GLU A 101 -17.33 -25.25 -1.64
C GLU A 101 -17.30 -24.52 -0.31
N HIS A 102 -17.32 -25.29 0.77
CA HIS A 102 -17.20 -24.74 2.12
C HIS A 102 -15.74 -24.69 2.53
N PHE A 103 -15.32 -23.53 3.04
CA PHE A 103 -13.95 -23.27 3.46
C PHE A 103 -13.93 -22.98 4.95
N ASP A 104 -13.38 -23.93 5.71
CA ASP A 104 -13.19 -23.79 7.16
C ASP A 104 -11.84 -23.14 7.47
N GLY A 105 -11.87 -21.98 8.10
CA GLY A 105 -10.75 -21.40 8.81
C GLY A 105 -10.98 -21.40 10.32
N LYS A 106 -9.89 -21.31 11.10
CA LYS A 106 -9.95 -21.28 12.58
C LYS A 106 -10.77 -20.09 13.13
N TYR A 107 -10.82 -18.99 12.39
CA TYR A 107 -11.45 -17.72 12.81
C TYR A 107 -12.49 -17.19 11.82
N ASN A 108 -12.53 -17.72 10.60
CA ASN A 108 -13.49 -17.37 9.58
C ASN A 108 -13.76 -18.62 8.76
N SER A 109 -15.03 -18.95 8.57
CA SER A 109 -15.48 -19.85 7.52
C SER A 109 -16.27 -19.06 6.49
N TRP A 110 -16.16 -19.46 5.24
CA TRP A 110 -16.98 -18.92 4.16
C TRP A 110 -17.31 -20.02 3.18
N THR A 111 -18.38 -19.81 2.43
CA THR A 111 -18.84 -20.73 1.41
C THR A 111 -18.86 -20.00 0.08
N GLU A 112 -18.14 -20.55 -0.90
CA GLU A 112 -18.22 -20.08 -2.27
C GLU A 112 -19.26 -20.92 -3.02
N TYR A 113 -20.24 -20.22 -3.60
CA TYR A 113 -21.29 -20.78 -4.43
C TYR A 113 -20.98 -20.49 -5.89
N TYR A 114 -21.10 -21.50 -6.72
CA TYR A 114 -20.74 -21.43 -8.13
C TYR A 114 -21.94 -21.80 -8.99
N LEU A 115 -22.27 -20.93 -9.94
CA LEU A 115 -23.24 -21.20 -11.01
C LEU A 115 -22.46 -21.36 -12.32
N ILE A 116 -22.63 -22.50 -12.99
CA ILE A 116 -21.94 -22.82 -14.24
C ILE A 116 -22.87 -22.59 -15.40
N LEU A 117 -22.51 -21.69 -16.30
CA LEU A 117 -23.31 -21.36 -17.48
C LEU A 117 -23.05 -22.33 -18.65
N LYS A 118 -24.01 -22.39 -19.59
CA LYS A 118 -23.91 -23.18 -20.82
C LYS A 118 -22.68 -22.89 -21.67
N ASN A 119 -22.18 -21.65 -21.63
CA ASN A 119 -20.95 -21.24 -22.31
C ASN A 119 -19.67 -21.54 -21.51
N GLY A 120 -19.75 -22.32 -20.42
CA GLY A 120 -18.63 -22.65 -19.54
C GLY A 120 -18.24 -21.55 -18.56
N LYS A 121 -18.83 -20.36 -18.62
CA LYS A 121 -18.51 -19.27 -17.70
C LYS A 121 -18.99 -19.60 -16.28
N LYS A 122 -18.12 -19.39 -15.31
CA LYS A 122 -18.37 -19.60 -13.88
C LYS A 122 -18.75 -18.29 -13.19
N ILE A 123 -19.91 -18.27 -12.53
CA ILE A 123 -20.32 -17.18 -11.65
C ILE A 123 -20.06 -17.60 -10.20
N THR A 124 -19.11 -16.94 -9.54
CA THR A 124 -18.82 -17.16 -8.11
C THR A 124 -19.55 -16.13 -7.25
N LEU A 125 -20.22 -16.60 -6.20
CA LEU A 125 -20.84 -15.80 -5.15
C LEU A 125 -20.31 -16.27 -3.79
N ILE A 126 -19.88 -15.36 -2.92
CA ILE A 126 -19.32 -15.70 -1.62
C ILE A 126 -20.31 -15.26 -0.54
N ASP A 127 -20.65 -16.15 0.40
CA ASP A 127 -21.64 -15.85 1.44
C ASP A 127 -21.30 -14.61 2.29
N THR A 128 -20.07 -14.51 2.76
CA THR A 128 -19.58 -13.39 3.59
C THR A 128 -19.63 -12.03 2.90
N GLU A 129 -19.74 -11.98 1.57
CA GLU A 129 -19.90 -10.72 0.82
C GLU A 129 -21.27 -10.07 1.02
N TYR A 130 -22.26 -10.80 1.57
CA TYR A 130 -23.63 -10.34 1.69
C TYR A 130 -24.20 -10.59 3.09
N SER A 131 -24.89 -9.60 3.66
CA SER A 131 -25.54 -9.74 4.97
C SER A 131 -26.76 -10.66 4.92
N ASN A 132 -27.42 -10.75 3.76
CA ASN A 132 -28.65 -11.52 3.57
C ASN A 132 -28.48 -12.68 2.57
N PHE A 133 -27.28 -13.27 2.50
CA PHE A 133 -26.91 -14.24 1.46
C PHE A 133 -27.94 -15.36 1.26
N HIS A 134 -28.22 -16.14 2.31
CA HIS A 134 -29.14 -17.28 2.22
C HIS A 134 -30.56 -16.87 1.81
N SER A 135 -30.99 -15.65 2.15
CA SER A 135 -32.32 -15.14 1.81
C SER A 135 -32.49 -14.99 0.30
N PHE A 136 -31.56 -14.32 -0.40
CA PHE A 136 -31.68 -14.16 -1.85
C PHE A 136 -31.20 -15.41 -2.61
N TYR A 137 -30.16 -16.08 -2.13
CA TYR A 137 -29.57 -17.22 -2.84
C TYR A 137 -30.52 -18.41 -2.89
N SER A 138 -31.28 -18.69 -1.82
CA SER A 138 -32.30 -19.75 -1.84
C SER A 138 -33.37 -19.57 -2.92
N LYS A 139 -33.62 -18.32 -3.37
CA LYS A 139 -34.52 -18.04 -4.49
C LYS A 139 -33.89 -18.39 -5.85
N ILE A 140 -32.58 -18.24 -5.98
CA ILE A 140 -31.81 -18.67 -7.17
C ILE A 140 -31.71 -20.20 -7.17
N GLU A 141 -31.29 -20.77 -6.04
CA GLU A 141 -31.04 -22.20 -5.86
C GLU A 141 -32.24 -23.07 -6.27
N LYS A 142 -33.45 -22.70 -5.83
CA LYS A 142 -34.70 -23.43 -6.17
C LYS A 142 -35.02 -23.47 -7.67
N ARG A 143 -34.38 -22.62 -8.48
CA ARG A 143 -34.65 -22.46 -9.92
C ARG A 143 -33.52 -23.03 -10.79
N VAL A 144 -32.49 -23.62 -10.18
CA VAL A 144 -31.29 -24.13 -10.87
C VAL A 144 -31.17 -25.64 -10.65
N ARG A 145 -30.81 -26.37 -11.71
CA ARG A 145 -30.57 -27.82 -11.65
C ARG A 145 -29.21 -28.12 -11.01
N VAL A 146 -29.10 -29.28 -10.36
CA VAL A 146 -27.85 -29.77 -9.74
C VAL A 146 -27.38 -31.01 -10.49
N SER A 147 -26.09 -31.07 -10.83
CA SER A 147 -25.43 -32.24 -11.42
C SER A 147 -24.17 -32.59 -10.63
N GLU A 148 -24.23 -33.66 -9.85
CA GLU A 148 -23.15 -34.08 -8.94
C GLU A 148 -21.85 -34.49 -9.67
N GLU A 149 -21.98 -35.19 -10.80
CA GLU A 149 -20.85 -35.65 -11.63
C GLU A 149 -20.04 -34.49 -12.22
N LEU A 150 -20.71 -33.45 -12.72
CA LEU A 150 -20.05 -32.27 -13.28
C LEU A 150 -19.41 -31.41 -12.18
N ASN A 151 -19.98 -31.41 -10.98
CA ASN A 151 -19.49 -30.67 -9.84
C ASN A 151 -18.16 -31.23 -9.32
N ALA A 152 -18.01 -32.56 -9.28
CA ALA A 152 -16.77 -33.22 -8.87
C ALA A 152 -15.60 -32.89 -9.81
N LYS A 153 -15.86 -32.79 -11.12
CA LYS A 153 -14.84 -32.47 -12.14
C LYS A 153 -14.38 -31.00 -12.13
N LEU A 154 -15.17 -30.08 -11.57
CA LEU A 154 -14.93 -28.64 -11.60
C LEU A 154 -14.34 -28.06 -10.30
N SER A 155 -14.13 -28.91 -9.29
CA SER A 155 -13.52 -28.55 -8.02
C SER A 155 -11.99 -28.61 -8.13
N GLU A 156 -11.33 -27.46 -8.12
CA GLU A 156 -9.87 -27.35 -8.14
C GLU A 156 -9.37 -26.60 -6.88
N PRO A 157 -8.36 -27.14 -6.17
CA PRO A 157 -7.88 -26.54 -4.93
C PRO A 157 -6.98 -25.32 -5.22
N LYS A 158 -7.55 -24.11 -5.16
CA LYS A 158 -6.84 -22.84 -5.41
C LYS A 158 -5.91 -22.38 -4.29
N PHE A 159 -6.02 -22.98 -3.11
CA PHE A 159 -5.32 -22.53 -1.90
C PHE A 159 -3.80 -22.63 -1.97
N PHE A 160 -3.26 -23.52 -2.80
CA PHE A 160 -1.81 -23.65 -2.95
C PHE A 160 -1.20 -22.38 -3.56
N ILE A 161 -1.83 -21.83 -4.61
CA ILE A 161 -1.37 -20.60 -5.25
C ILE A 161 -1.44 -19.42 -4.27
N TYR A 162 -2.52 -19.31 -3.50
CA TYR A 162 -2.64 -18.27 -2.48
C TYR A 162 -1.59 -18.40 -1.38
N SER A 163 -1.26 -19.63 -0.97
CA SER A 163 -0.16 -19.88 -0.05
C SER A 163 1.17 -19.36 -0.61
N ILE A 164 1.51 -19.68 -1.85
CA ILE A 164 2.74 -19.21 -2.50
C ILE A 164 2.78 -17.68 -2.55
N ILE A 165 1.69 -17.05 -3.01
CA ILE A 165 1.60 -15.58 -3.11
C ILE A 165 1.79 -14.92 -1.74
N CYS A 166 1.08 -15.40 -0.71
CA CYS A 166 1.23 -14.87 0.64
C CYS A 166 2.66 -15.04 1.17
N GLY A 167 3.32 -16.17 0.86
CA GLY A 167 4.69 -16.43 1.29
C GLY A 167 5.68 -15.45 0.66
N ILE A 168 5.57 -15.23 -0.65
CA ILE A 168 6.40 -14.26 -1.38
C ILE A 168 6.20 -12.84 -0.83
N VAL A 169 4.94 -12.44 -0.60
CA VAL A 169 4.62 -11.12 -0.02
C VAL A 169 5.20 -10.99 1.40
N GLY A 170 5.10 -12.04 2.23
CA GLY A 170 5.69 -12.07 3.56
C GLY A 170 7.21 -11.87 3.55
N ILE A 171 7.92 -12.57 2.66
CA ILE A 171 9.37 -12.42 2.46
C ILE A 171 9.71 -10.99 2.04
N LEU A 172 8.98 -10.42 1.08
CA LEU A 172 9.20 -9.04 0.62
C LEU A 172 9.00 -8.01 1.73
N ILE A 173 7.94 -8.16 2.54
CA ILE A 173 7.67 -7.27 3.67
C ILE A 173 8.81 -7.37 4.72
N PHE A 174 9.27 -8.57 5.03
CA PHE A 174 10.41 -8.76 5.93
C PHE A 174 11.71 -8.15 5.39
N TYR A 175 11.96 -8.31 4.10
CA TYR A 175 13.06 -7.64 3.44
C TYR A 175 12.96 -6.12 3.58
N PHE A 176 11.77 -5.52 3.42
CA PHE A 176 11.61 -4.10 3.68
C PHE A 176 11.81 -3.70 5.15
N SER A 177 11.50 -4.60 6.09
CA SER A 177 11.80 -4.40 7.52
C SER A 177 13.30 -4.20 7.76
N SER A 178 14.18 -4.93 7.05
CA SER A 178 15.63 -4.83 7.26
C SER A 178 16.18 -3.43 7.02
N PHE A 179 15.52 -2.62 6.19
CA PHE A 179 15.96 -1.25 5.93
C PHE A 179 15.70 -0.27 7.07
N PHE A 180 14.82 -0.63 7.99
CA PHE A 180 14.62 0.15 9.20
C PHE A 180 15.65 -0.18 10.28
N TYR A 181 16.53 -1.18 10.08
CA TYR A 181 17.66 -1.48 10.97
C TYR A 181 18.87 -0.58 10.74
N ASP A 182 18.73 0.54 10.01
CA ASP A 182 19.77 1.55 9.94
C ASP A 182 19.72 2.46 11.18
N PHE A 183 20.43 2.04 12.23
CA PHE A 183 20.57 2.80 13.46
C PHE A 183 21.76 3.78 13.42
N LYS A 184 22.38 3.99 12.25
CA LYS A 184 23.49 4.92 12.13
C LYS A 184 22.99 6.33 12.47
N LYS A 185 23.63 6.96 13.46
CA LYS A 185 23.39 8.35 13.78
C LYS A 185 23.92 9.23 12.65
N ILE A 186 23.13 10.22 12.27
CA ILE A 186 23.52 11.27 11.35
C ILE A 186 24.42 12.24 12.11
N GLU A 187 25.62 12.44 11.58
CA GLU A 187 26.62 13.34 12.15
C GLU A 187 26.96 14.46 11.17
N ASN A 188 27.53 15.56 11.67
CA ASN A 188 27.90 16.69 10.84
C ASN A 188 28.89 16.31 9.72
N ASN A 189 29.71 15.27 9.92
CA ASN A 189 30.69 14.79 8.94
C ASN A 189 30.04 14.01 7.78
N ASP A 190 28.77 13.63 7.88
CA ASP A 190 28.04 12.98 6.79
C ASP A 190 27.60 13.98 5.70
N PHE A 191 27.75 15.28 5.94
CA PHE A 191 27.30 16.33 5.04
C PHE A 191 28.44 16.96 4.24
N VAL A 192 28.10 17.40 3.03
CA VAL A 192 28.95 18.30 2.24
C VAL A 192 28.49 19.72 2.51
N TYR A 193 29.39 20.52 3.06
CA TYR A 193 29.15 21.94 3.32
C TYR A 193 29.60 22.78 2.15
N PHE A 194 28.77 23.76 1.79
CA PHE A 194 29.18 24.82 0.91
C PHE A 194 28.56 26.14 1.33
N THR A 195 29.20 27.22 0.88
CA THR A 195 28.85 28.58 1.27
C THR A 195 28.25 29.31 0.07
N ASN A 196 27.17 30.05 0.30
CA ASN A 196 26.55 30.87 -0.73
C ASN A 196 25.87 32.10 -0.12
N LYS A 197 25.44 33.03 -0.98
CA LYS A 197 24.75 34.25 -0.59
C LYS A 197 23.24 34.06 -0.64
N LEU A 198 22.55 34.41 0.44
CA LEU A 198 21.09 34.47 0.46
C LEU A 198 20.56 35.49 -0.54
N LYS A 199 19.69 35.04 -1.45
CA LYS A 199 19.00 35.89 -2.42
C LYS A 199 17.90 36.70 -1.75
N ASN A 200 17.14 36.04 -0.88
CA ASN A 200 15.99 36.58 -0.16
C ASN A 200 16.05 36.16 1.31
N GLU A 201 15.25 36.79 2.16
CA GLU A 201 15.05 36.34 3.54
C GLU A 201 14.48 34.92 3.57
N ILE A 202 14.82 34.18 4.64
CA ILE A 202 14.32 32.82 4.83
C ILE A 202 12.83 32.89 5.13
N THR A 203 12.02 32.15 4.39
CA THR A 203 10.56 32.16 4.58
C THR A 203 10.07 30.90 5.28
N LEU A 204 9.25 31.06 6.31
CA LEU A 204 8.49 29.98 6.92
C LEU A 204 7.23 29.70 6.10
N VAL A 205 7.11 28.50 5.56
CA VAL A 205 5.92 28.04 4.85
C VAL A 205 5.14 27.08 5.73
N LYS A 206 3.93 27.48 6.12
CA LYS A 206 3.02 26.65 6.92
C LYS A 206 2.31 25.65 6.01
N GLY A 207 2.60 24.36 6.19
CA GLY A 207 1.96 23.29 5.44
C GLY A 207 0.67 22.79 6.10
N ARG A 208 -0.07 21.95 5.37
CA ARG A 208 -1.27 21.27 5.91
C ARG A 208 -0.87 20.32 7.04
N LYS A 209 -1.72 20.24 8.07
CA LYS A 209 -1.53 19.40 9.27
C LYS A 209 -0.23 19.70 10.03
N GLY A 210 0.16 20.98 10.12
CA GLY A 210 1.33 21.41 10.88
C GLY A 210 2.69 21.07 10.26
N LYS A 211 2.73 20.60 9.00
CA LYS A 211 3.97 20.30 8.28
C LYS A 211 4.64 21.58 7.77
N ASN A 212 5.23 22.32 8.68
CA ASN A 212 5.96 23.53 8.36
C ASN A 212 7.32 23.21 7.73
N HIS A 213 7.83 24.14 6.94
CA HIS A 213 9.19 24.07 6.41
C HIS A 213 9.73 25.47 6.17
N PHE A 214 11.06 25.59 6.21
CA PHE A 214 11.74 26.80 5.78
C PHE A 214 12.17 26.67 4.32
N VAL A 215 12.01 27.75 3.57
CA VAL A 215 12.48 27.89 2.19
C VAL A 215 13.60 28.90 2.15
N ILE A 216 14.70 28.49 1.51
CA ILE A 216 15.94 29.24 1.35
C ILE A 216 16.23 29.38 -0.14
N GLN A 217 16.47 30.60 -0.60
CA GLN A 217 16.87 30.88 -1.97
C GLN A 217 18.29 31.43 -1.99
N LEU A 218 19.15 30.79 -2.79
CA LEU A 218 20.55 31.18 -2.94
C LEU A 218 20.75 31.94 -4.25
N THR A 219 21.75 32.82 -4.27
CA THR A 219 22.01 33.70 -5.42
C THR A 219 22.50 32.90 -6.63
N ASP A 220 23.53 32.05 -6.43
CA ASP A 220 24.15 31.30 -7.53
C ASP A 220 23.32 30.09 -7.98
N PHE A 221 22.34 29.67 -7.16
CA PHE A 221 21.50 28.50 -7.39
C PHE A 221 20.02 28.88 -7.41
N SER A 222 19.68 29.97 -8.10
CA SER A 222 18.32 30.53 -8.12
C SER A 222 17.24 29.63 -8.74
N ASN A 223 17.64 28.63 -9.52
CA ASN A 223 16.74 27.62 -10.10
C ASN A 223 16.34 26.51 -9.12
N TYR A 224 16.97 26.48 -7.94
CA TYR A 224 16.69 25.48 -6.90
C TYR A 224 16.02 26.12 -5.69
N GLU A 225 15.04 25.41 -5.14
CA GLU A 225 14.39 25.72 -3.89
C GLU A 225 15.02 24.88 -2.78
N PHE A 226 15.78 25.51 -1.89
CA PHE A 226 16.38 24.82 -0.75
C PHE A 226 15.38 24.77 0.40
N LYS A 227 15.16 23.60 0.99
CA LYS A 227 14.16 23.39 2.04
C LYS A 227 14.75 22.77 3.29
N ILE A 228 14.35 23.29 4.45
CA ILE A 228 14.48 22.57 5.73
C ILE A 228 13.09 22.08 6.10
N SER A 229 12.88 20.76 6.06
CA SER A 229 11.56 20.15 6.26
C SER A 229 11.63 18.84 7.06
N GLY A 230 10.48 18.39 7.56
CA GLY A 230 10.36 17.15 8.33
C GLY A 230 11.22 17.17 9.58
N ARG A 231 11.94 16.07 9.86
CA ARG A 231 12.78 15.94 11.06
C ARG A 231 13.79 17.07 11.22
N ASN A 232 14.31 17.61 10.11
CA ASN A 232 15.29 18.69 10.15
C ASN A 232 14.65 20.03 10.57
N TYR A 233 13.37 20.23 10.25
CA TYR A 233 12.60 21.37 10.73
C TYR A 233 12.32 21.21 12.23
N ASP A 234 11.88 20.00 12.64
CA ASP A 234 11.59 19.70 14.04
C ASP A 234 12.84 19.77 14.94
N GLY A 235 14.03 19.62 14.35
CA GLY A 235 15.32 19.76 15.04
C GLY A 235 15.83 21.20 15.17
N ILE A 236 15.13 22.22 14.67
CA ILE A 236 15.56 23.62 14.87
C ILE A 236 15.26 24.03 16.32
N PHE A 237 16.27 24.58 17.00
CA PHE A 237 16.18 24.95 18.42
C PHE A 237 15.09 26.01 18.69
N ASP A 238 15.05 27.06 17.89
CA ASP A 238 14.06 28.13 17.98
C ASP A 238 13.76 28.67 16.57
N ASN A 239 12.50 28.53 16.14
CA ASN A 239 12.06 28.95 14.81
C ASN A 239 12.05 30.48 14.63
N ASP A 240 11.75 31.24 15.68
CA ASP A 240 11.68 32.69 15.63
C ASP A 240 13.08 33.29 15.66
N GLU A 241 14.00 32.71 16.44
CA GLU A 241 15.41 33.07 16.42
C GLU A 241 16.05 32.72 15.07
N PHE A 242 15.73 31.54 14.52
CA PHE A 242 16.23 31.09 13.22
C PHE A 242 15.90 32.09 12.09
N LEU A 243 14.65 32.56 12.03
CA LEU A 243 14.23 33.55 11.04
C LEU A 243 14.92 34.91 11.21
N LYS A 244 15.23 35.31 12.44
CA LYS A 244 15.92 36.58 12.75
C LYS A 244 17.43 36.53 12.53
N THR A 245 18.00 35.32 12.50
CA THR A 245 19.46 35.10 12.39
C THR A 245 20.02 35.52 11.03
N PHE A 246 19.23 35.41 9.97
CA PHE A 246 19.69 35.58 8.59
C PHE A 246 18.91 36.66 7.85
N LYS A 247 19.62 37.55 7.17
CA LYS A 247 19.04 38.59 6.31
C LYS A 247 19.40 38.35 4.85
N SER A 248 18.64 38.97 3.96
CA SER A 248 18.98 38.96 2.53
C SER A 248 20.41 39.48 2.31
N GLY A 249 21.16 38.80 1.46
CA GLY A 249 22.55 39.09 1.17
C GLY A 249 23.56 38.56 2.18
N ASP A 250 23.14 37.95 3.30
CA ASP A 250 24.06 37.25 4.20
C ASP A 250 24.70 36.05 3.50
N ILE A 251 25.97 35.81 3.83
CA ILE A 251 26.68 34.60 3.45
C ILE A 251 26.32 33.51 4.44
N ILE A 252 25.80 32.39 3.94
CA ILE A 252 25.39 31.24 4.75
C ILE A 252 26.11 29.98 4.32
N THR A 253 26.40 29.12 5.29
CA THR A 253 26.97 27.79 5.05
C THR A 253 25.91 26.74 5.30
N ILE A 254 25.63 25.94 4.28
CA ILE A 254 24.61 24.89 4.32
C ILE A 254 25.23 23.52 4.08
N GLY A 255 24.78 22.54 4.85
CA GLY A 255 25.14 21.14 4.74
C GLY A 255 24.07 20.36 3.98
N LEU A 256 24.49 19.67 2.92
CA LEU A 256 23.65 18.77 2.13
C LEU A 256 24.12 17.32 2.27
N ASN A 257 23.23 16.38 1.98
CA ASN A 257 23.66 15.01 1.71
C ASN A 257 24.61 14.99 0.50
N LYS A 258 25.65 14.17 0.57
CA LYS A 258 26.63 14.02 -0.51
C LYS A 258 26.00 13.71 -1.87
N ASP A 259 25.00 12.82 -1.90
CA ASP A 259 24.32 12.45 -3.16
C ASP A 259 23.54 13.62 -3.77
N ASP A 260 22.82 14.41 -2.96
CA ASP A 260 22.12 15.61 -3.43
C ASP A 260 23.12 16.66 -3.96
N TYR A 261 24.25 16.84 -3.26
CA TYR A 261 25.32 17.73 -3.71
C TYR A 261 25.92 17.27 -5.04
N ASP A 262 26.27 15.98 -5.15
CA ASP A 262 26.93 15.44 -6.34
C ASP A 262 26.02 15.40 -7.57
N LYS A 263 24.71 15.21 -7.39
CA LYS A 263 23.73 15.21 -8.48
C LYS A 263 23.30 16.62 -8.90
N LYS A 264 22.99 17.50 -7.95
CA LYS A 264 22.30 18.78 -8.24
C LYS A 264 23.22 19.99 -8.23
N ILE A 265 24.24 20.00 -7.36
CA ILE A 265 25.16 21.15 -7.20
C ILE A 265 26.41 20.96 -8.07
N SER A 266 27.19 19.91 -7.82
CA SER A 266 28.46 19.68 -8.54
C SER A 266 28.27 18.97 -9.88
N LYS A 267 27.11 18.35 -10.12
CA LYS A 267 26.74 17.63 -11.34
C LYS A 267 27.73 16.54 -11.74
N LYS A 268 28.44 15.96 -10.76
CA LYS A 268 29.38 14.85 -10.95
C LYS A 268 28.68 13.52 -11.16
N LYS A 269 27.44 13.38 -10.68
CA LYS A 269 26.64 12.16 -10.79
C LYS A 269 25.40 12.42 -11.64
N GLU A 270 25.09 11.50 -12.54
CA GLU A 270 23.89 11.59 -13.38
C GLU A 270 22.60 11.43 -12.56
N LEU A 271 21.54 12.11 -13.03
CA LEU A 271 20.21 12.03 -12.46
C LEU A 271 19.51 10.75 -12.92
N ASN A 272 18.95 10.01 -11.97
CA ASN A 272 18.10 8.87 -12.29
C ASN A 272 16.70 9.32 -12.77
N LEU A 273 15.86 8.38 -13.21
CA LEU A 273 14.53 8.68 -13.74
C LEU A 273 13.65 9.41 -12.71
N LEU A 274 13.67 8.98 -11.44
CA LEU A 274 12.86 9.62 -10.41
C LEU A 274 13.35 11.05 -10.12
N ASP A 275 14.67 11.27 -10.08
CA ASP A 275 15.25 12.60 -9.87
C ASP A 275 14.83 13.59 -10.97
N LYS A 276 14.64 13.12 -12.21
CA LYS A 276 14.21 13.96 -13.35
C LYS A 276 12.73 14.34 -13.27
N TYR A 277 11.87 13.42 -12.84
CA TYR A 277 10.42 13.63 -12.83
C TYR A 277 9.84 14.09 -11.49
N LEU A 278 10.52 13.82 -10.37
CA LEU A 278 10.06 14.14 -9.02
C LEU A 278 11.07 15.03 -8.30
N ASN A 279 10.64 16.24 -7.95
CA ASN A 279 11.36 17.16 -7.06
C ASN A 279 12.80 17.54 -7.50
N PHE A 280 13.10 17.55 -8.80
CA PHE A 280 14.41 17.97 -9.31
C PHE A 280 14.85 19.35 -8.78
N SER A 281 13.90 20.29 -8.74
CA SER A 281 14.13 21.67 -8.31
C SER A 281 14.27 21.84 -6.80
N VAL A 282 14.02 20.80 -5.99
CA VAL A 282 14.04 20.90 -4.52
C VAL A 282 15.28 20.23 -3.95
N ILE A 283 15.98 20.94 -3.08
CA ILE A 283 17.17 20.45 -2.36
C ILE A 283 16.91 20.49 -0.86
N GLN A 284 17.06 19.37 -0.16
CA GLN A 284 16.85 19.31 1.28
C GLN A 284 18.12 19.70 2.03
N ILE A 285 18.04 20.78 2.79
CA ILE A 285 19.09 21.21 3.70
C ILE A 285 19.07 20.29 4.93
N LYS A 286 20.24 19.75 5.27
CA LYS A 286 20.45 18.85 6.42
C LYS A 286 21.04 19.55 7.62
N GLN A 287 21.84 20.58 7.38
CA GLN A 287 22.42 21.42 8.43
C GLN A 287 22.58 22.85 7.90
N ILE A 288 22.54 23.83 8.80
CA ILE A 288 22.86 25.22 8.48
C ILE A 288 23.67 25.80 9.64
N MET A 289 24.73 26.52 9.30
CA MET A 289 25.62 27.13 10.28
C MET A 289 25.28 28.61 10.43
N ASN A 290 25.32 29.11 11.67
CA ASN A 290 25.22 30.55 11.93
C ASN A 290 26.52 31.28 11.60
N LYS A 291 26.55 32.60 11.81
CA LYS A 291 27.72 33.47 11.55
C LYS A 291 28.96 33.08 12.39
N GLN A 292 28.76 32.34 13.49
CA GLN A 292 29.81 31.82 14.37
C GLN A 292 30.15 30.35 14.08
N ASN A 293 29.75 29.80 12.93
CA ASN A 293 29.93 28.40 12.54
C ASN A 293 29.32 27.37 13.52
N LYS A 294 28.30 27.77 14.30
CA LYS A 294 27.54 26.84 15.14
C LYS A 294 26.37 26.24 14.34
N PRO A 295 26.12 24.93 14.45
CA PRO A 295 24.98 24.28 13.81
C PRO A 295 23.66 24.75 14.44
N LEU A 296 22.67 25.05 13.61
CA LEU A 296 21.34 25.51 14.04
C LEU A 296 20.30 24.38 14.07
N ILE A 297 20.61 23.22 13.48
CA ILE A 297 19.76 22.03 13.54
C ILE A 297 20.38 21.06 14.56
N ASN A 298 19.60 20.74 15.59
CA ASN A 298 19.92 19.76 16.62
C ASN A 298 19.89 18.35 16.04
N LEU A 299 21.05 17.82 15.70
CA LEU A 299 21.16 16.46 15.17
C LEU A 299 20.79 15.38 16.19
N GLU A 300 20.89 15.63 17.50
CA GLU A 300 20.44 14.65 18.50
C GLU A 300 18.94 14.43 18.41
N GLU A 301 18.17 15.52 18.26
CA GLU A 301 16.73 15.47 18.09
C GLU A 301 16.34 14.85 16.75
N VAL A 302 17.03 15.22 15.66
CA VAL A 302 16.85 14.59 14.33
C VAL A 302 17.08 13.09 14.41
N ASN A 303 18.15 12.66 15.10
CA ASN A 303 18.49 11.24 15.30
C ASN A 303 17.46 10.53 16.18
N ARG A 304 16.97 11.16 17.25
CA ARG A 304 15.90 10.61 18.10
C ARG A 304 14.63 10.32 17.29
N LEU A 305 14.19 11.29 16.49
CA LEU A 305 13.03 11.14 15.60
C LEU A 305 13.29 10.11 14.49
N HIS A 306 14.53 10.01 14.01
CA HIS A 306 14.92 8.98 13.04
C HIS A 306 14.78 7.57 13.64
N LEU A 307 15.34 7.34 14.82
CA LEU A 307 15.29 6.07 15.53
C LEU A 307 13.84 5.68 15.86
N GLN A 308 13.01 6.63 16.32
CA GLN A 308 11.61 6.36 16.61
C GLN A 308 10.85 5.86 15.37
N ASN A 309 11.03 6.52 14.22
CA ASN A 309 10.42 6.08 12.97
C ASN A 309 10.94 4.70 12.55
N ASN A 310 12.22 4.41 12.78
CA ASN A 310 12.81 3.11 12.50
C ASN A 310 12.16 2.02 13.35
N TYR A 311 12.00 2.22 14.65
CA TYR A 311 11.29 1.26 15.51
C TYR A 311 9.84 1.02 15.07
N ILE A 312 9.11 2.08 14.71
CA ILE A 312 7.75 1.96 14.18
C ILE A 312 7.75 1.15 12.88
N GLY A 313 8.70 1.41 11.98
CA GLY A 313 8.88 0.67 10.74
C GLY A 313 9.18 -0.80 10.99
N ILE A 314 10.17 -1.12 11.82
CA ILE A 314 10.52 -2.49 12.19
C ILE A 314 9.29 -3.21 12.77
N GLY A 315 8.62 -2.60 13.74
CA GLY A 315 7.47 -3.21 14.41
C GLY A 315 6.33 -3.52 13.42
N LEU A 316 5.96 -2.54 12.58
CA LEU A 316 4.88 -2.73 11.61
C LEU A 316 5.25 -3.72 10.52
N PHE A 317 6.39 -3.54 9.83
CA PHE A 317 6.77 -4.45 8.74
C PHE A 317 6.98 -5.87 9.28
N SER A 318 7.60 -6.06 10.44
CA SER A 318 7.77 -7.40 11.01
C SER A 318 6.43 -8.04 11.40
N PHE A 319 5.52 -7.29 12.03
CA PHE A 319 4.19 -7.78 12.37
C PHE A 319 3.41 -8.24 11.13
N PHE A 320 3.43 -7.43 10.07
CA PHE A 320 2.73 -7.78 8.83
C PHE A 320 3.43 -8.90 8.06
N GLY A 321 4.76 -8.96 8.07
CA GLY A 321 5.50 -10.10 7.53
C GLY A 321 5.09 -11.41 8.19
N LEU A 322 5.01 -11.44 9.53
CA LEU A 322 4.51 -12.59 10.28
C LEU A 322 3.06 -12.91 9.98
N PHE A 323 2.20 -11.89 9.85
CA PHE A 323 0.81 -12.08 9.46
C PHE A 323 0.68 -12.76 8.09
N PHE A 324 1.49 -12.37 7.10
CA PHE A 324 1.48 -13.01 5.79
C PHE A 324 2.03 -14.45 5.81
N PHE A 325 3.02 -14.75 6.66
CA PHE A 325 3.43 -16.14 6.88
C PHE A 325 2.35 -16.97 7.58
N TYR A 326 1.62 -16.37 8.51
CA TYR A 326 0.47 -17.02 9.13
C TYR A 326 -0.62 -17.34 8.09
N LEU A 327 -0.92 -16.42 7.17
CA LEU A 327 -1.84 -16.66 6.05
C LEU A 327 -1.31 -17.75 5.09
N THR A 328 -0.01 -17.77 4.83
CA THR A 328 0.66 -18.81 4.04
C THR A 328 0.38 -20.19 4.64
N TYR A 329 0.66 -20.36 5.93
CA TYR A 329 0.39 -21.61 6.63
C TYR A 329 -1.10 -21.99 6.62
N GLY A 330 -1.98 -21.02 6.87
CA GLY A 330 -3.44 -21.22 6.84
C GLY A 330 -3.94 -21.72 5.48
N ASN A 331 -3.49 -21.08 4.39
CA ASN A 331 -3.83 -21.47 3.02
C ASN A 331 -3.26 -22.84 2.67
N TYR A 332 -2.00 -23.14 3.03
CA TYR A 332 -1.42 -24.46 2.80
C TYR A 332 -2.19 -25.58 3.54
N LYS A 333 -2.62 -25.33 4.78
CA LYS A 333 -3.46 -26.28 5.53
C LYS A 333 -4.82 -26.49 4.88
N ALA A 334 -5.44 -25.43 4.34
CA ALA A 334 -6.68 -25.55 3.59
C ALA A 334 -6.50 -26.35 2.28
N TYR A 335 -5.38 -26.16 1.59
CA TYR A 335 -5.00 -26.94 0.42
C TYR A 335 -4.89 -28.45 0.73
N THR A 336 -4.18 -28.81 1.79
CA THR A 336 -4.00 -30.23 2.14
C THR A 336 -5.31 -30.87 2.61
N LYS A 337 -6.17 -30.14 3.33
CA LYS A 337 -7.51 -30.61 3.73
C LYS A 337 -8.40 -30.88 2.50
N THR A 338 -8.41 -29.95 1.53
CA THR A 338 -9.20 -30.11 0.30
C THR A 338 -8.69 -31.25 -0.57
N LEU A 339 -7.37 -31.38 -0.74
CA LEU A 339 -6.77 -32.50 -1.47
C LEU A 339 -7.19 -33.86 -0.88
N ASN A 340 -7.11 -34.02 0.44
CA ASN A 340 -7.48 -35.27 1.12
C ASN A 340 -8.98 -35.59 0.98
N GLN A 341 -9.85 -34.58 1.00
CA GLN A 341 -11.29 -34.77 0.78
C GLN A 341 -11.62 -35.20 -0.65
N THR A 342 -10.90 -34.67 -1.66
CA THR A 342 -11.07 -35.07 -3.06
C THR A 342 -10.58 -36.49 -3.29
N THR A 343 -9.44 -36.89 -2.73
CA THR A 343 -8.91 -38.26 -2.83
C THR A 343 -9.87 -39.29 -2.22
N ASN A 344 -10.46 -39.00 -1.05
CA ASN A 344 -11.40 -39.92 -0.40
C ASN A 344 -12.72 -40.08 -1.17
N LYS A 345 -13.16 -39.07 -1.93
CA LYS A 345 -14.37 -39.16 -2.77
C LYS A 345 -14.19 -39.95 -4.07
N ILE A 346 -12.95 -40.13 -4.54
CA ILE A 346 -12.65 -40.90 -5.76
C ILE A 346 -12.54 -42.41 -5.45
N HIS A 347 -12.33 -42.77 -4.18
CA HIS A 347 -12.16 -44.16 -3.72
C HIS A 347 -13.41 -44.76 -3.04
N THR A 348 -14.54 -44.08 -3.09
CA THR A 348 -15.89 -44.54 -2.71
C THR A 348 -16.79 -44.50 -3.92
#